data_AF-A0A7K2LY79-F1
#
_entry.id   AF-A0A7K2LY79-F1
#
_cell.length_a   1.000
_cell.length_b   1.000
_cell.length_c   1.000
_cell.angle_alpha   90.00
_cell.angle_beta   90.00
_cell.angle_gamma   90.00
#
_symmetry.space_group_name_H-M   'P 1'
#
loop_
_entity.id
_entity.type
_entity.pdbx_description
1 polymer ?
#
loop_
_entity_poly.entity_id
_entity_poly.type
_entity_poly.pdbx_seq_one_letter_code
_entity_poly.pdbx_strand_id
1 'polypeptide(L)'
;AAMDAARLKRQRDADPNRSGLRRSVLAEAGVAVVLLVVTTVLTQTEPGRTVEEAAAATSSSSSSSSSSSAGTVTLDMPFDTGGQNGKGVVRLDIDPARVGGNEMHLYVQRPDGKAFDVPEVKVAFTLTAKSIGPLPVAPDHITTGHWAASGVEIPMAGDWQVAVTVRTSDIDQVTVTKNAQIG
;
A
#
# COMPACT_ATOMS: atom_id res chain seq x y z
N ALA A 1 -10.35 -17.92 -60.72
CA ALA A 1 -10.61 -16.94 -59.64
C ALA A 1 -10.97 -17.60 -58.31
N ALA A 2 -12.10 -18.31 -58.15
CA ALA A 2 -12.43 -18.96 -56.86
C ALA A 2 -11.69 -20.30 -56.59
N MET A 3 -11.35 -21.05 -57.65
CA MET A 3 -10.61 -22.32 -57.53
C MET A 3 -9.11 -22.13 -57.23
N ASP A 4 -8.52 -20.99 -57.63
CA ASP A 4 -7.10 -20.69 -57.40
C ASP A 4 -6.80 -20.32 -55.95
N ALA A 5 -7.72 -19.59 -55.30
CA ALA A 5 -7.64 -19.26 -53.88
C ALA A 5 -7.78 -20.52 -52.99
N ALA A 6 -8.63 -21.48 -53.38
CA ALA A 6 -8.79 -22.74 -52.68
C ALA A 6 -7.54 -23.63 -52.78
N ARG A 7 -6.86 -23.64 -53.94
CA ARG A 7 -5.63 -24.41 -54.17
C ARG A 7 -4.43 -23.84 -53.40
N LEU A 8 -4.30 -22.51 -53.34
CA LEU A 8 -3.26 -21.84 -52.57
C LEU A 8 -3.44 -22.01 -51.06
N LYS A 9 -4.68 -22.04 -50.55
CA LYS A 9 -4.95 -22.32 -49.13
C LYS A 9 -4.60 -23.78 -48.78
N ARG A 10 -4.94 -24.73 -49.65
CA ARG A 10 -4.64 -26.16 -49.44
C ARG A 10 -3.15 -26.48 -49.52
N GLN A 11 -2.38 -25.76 -50.33
CA GLN A 11 -0.91 -25.89 -50.40
C GLN A 11 -0.19 -25.24 -49.22
N ARG A 12 -0.74 -24.15 -48.65
CA ARG A 12 -0.19 -23.48 -47.45
C ARG A 12 -0.30 -24.31 -46.18
N ASP A 13 -1.34 -25.12 -46.06
CA ASP A 13 -1.57 -26.03 -44.93
C ASP A 13 -0.88 -27.40 -45.10
N ALA A 14 -0.31 -27.68 -46.28
CA ALA A 14 0.30 -28.96 -46.62
C ALA A 14 1.82 -29.05 -46.35
N ASP A 15 2.41 -28.06 -45.67
CA ASP A 15 3.82 -28.11 -45.26
C ASP A 15 3.93 -28.84 -43.90
N PRO A 16 4.38 -30.11 -43.86
CA PRO A 16 4.37 -30.92 -42.63
C PRO A 16 5.23 -30.30 -41.52
N ASN A 17 6.20 -29.44 -41.86
CA ASN A 17 7.07 -28.78 -40.90
C ASN A 17 6.36 -27.69 -40.07
N ARG A 18 5.37 -26.98 -40.62
CA ARG A 18 4.68 -25.88 -39.89
C ARG A 18 3.57 -26.36 -38.97
N SER A 19 2.89 -27.45 -39.30
CA SER A 19 1.91 -28.07 -38.39
C SER A 19 2.60 -28.75 -37.20
N GLY A 20 3.81 -29.28 -37.41
CA GLY A 20 4.70 -29.76 -36.34
C GLY A 20 5.09 -28.65 -35.36
N LEU A 21 5.51 -27.48 -35.86
CA LEU A 21 5.87 -26.32 -35.04
C LEU A 21 4.71 -25.78 -34.20
N ARG A 22 3.49 -25.72 -34.75
CA ARG A 22 2.32 -25.28 -33.97
C ARG A 22 1.93 -26.27 -32.88
N ARG A 23 2.09 -27.57 -33.15
CA ARG A 23 1.86 -28.63 -32.15
C ARG A 23 2.93 -28.60 -31.06
N SER A 24 4.19 -28.32 -31.41
CA SER A 24 5.27 -28.20 -30.42
C SER A 24 5.11 -26.94 -29.56
N VAL A 25 4.76 -25.80 -30.14
CA VAL A 25 4.51 -24.56 -29.39
C VAL A 25 3.31 -24.70 -28.45
N LEU A 26 2.24 -25.38 -28.87
CA LEU A 26 1.10 -25.65 -27.99
C LEU A 26 1.46 -26.64 -26.86
N ALA A 27 2.28 -27.65 -27.14
CA ALA A 27 2.79 -28.56 -26.12
C ALA A 27 3.70 -27.83 -25.12
N GLU A 28 4.59 -26.97 -25.60
CA GLU A 28 5.50 -26.16 -24.79
C GLU A 28 4.74 -25.15 -23.92
N ALA A 29 3.76 -24.44 -24.49
CA ALA A 29 2.87 -23.56 -23.72
C ALA A 29 2.08 -24.34 -22.66
N GLY A 30 1.63 -25.56 -22.97
CA GLY A 30 1.00 -26.45 -22.00
C GLY A 30 1.92 -26.80 -20.84
N VAL A 31 3.18 -27.15 -21.13
CA VAL A 31 4.19 -27.42 -20.08
C VAL A 31 4.46 -26.16 -19.24
N ALA A 32 4.59 -24.99 -19.86
CA ALA A 32 4.80 -23.73 -19.14
C ALA A 32 3.61 -23.39 -18.22
N VAL A 33 2.37 -23.61 -18.68
CA VAL A 33 1.16 -23.43 -17.85
C VAL A 33 1.13 -24.43 -16.70
N VAL A 34 1.46 -25.70 -16.95
CA VAL A 34 1.54 -26.72 -15.89
C VAL A 34 2.61 -26.36 -14.87
N LEU A 35 3.80 -25.93 -15.31
CA LEU A 35 4.86 -25.47 -14.41
C LEU A 35 4.45 -24.24 -13.62
N LEU A 36 3.75 -23.28 -14.24
CA LEU A 36 3.20 -22.12 -13.53
C LEU A 36 2.19 -22.57 -12.48
N VAL A 37 1.22 -23.42 -12.81
CA VAL A 37 0.23 -23.94 -11.86
C VAL A 37 0.91 -24.68 -10.69
N VAL A 38 1.89 -25.54 -10.98
CA VAL A 38 2.64 -26.26 -9.95
C VAL A 38 3.45 -25.29 -9.08
N THR A 39 4.09 -24.28 -9.69
CA THR A 39 4.83 -23.26 -8.95
C THR A 39 3.88 -22.42 -8.10
N THR A 40 2.69 -22.07 -8.58
CA THR A 40 1.66 -21.34 -7.82
C THR A 40 1.14 -22.16 -6.65
N VAL A 41 0.91 -23.46 -6.82
CA VAL A 41 0.49 -24.35 -5.72
C VAL A 41 1.60 -24.49 -4.68
N LEU A 42 2.86 -24.58 -5.12
CA LEU A 42 4.02 -24.65 -4.21
C LEU A 42 4.34 -23.30 -3.54
N THR A 43 4.02 -22.16 -4.17
CA THR A 43 4.16 -20.84 -3.52
C THR A 43 2.96 -20.48 -2.65
N GLN A 44 1.80 -21.10 -2.85
CA GLN A 44 0.60 -20.92 -2.02
C GLN A 44 0.57 -21.86 -0.79
N THR A 45 1.61 -22.64 -0.56
CA THR A 45 1.86 -23.22 0.77
C THR A 45 2.61 -22.22 1.64
N GLU A 46 1.88 -21.26 2.22
CA GLU A 46 2.40 -20.38 3.25
C GLU A 46 2.61 -21.13 4.58
N PRO A 47 3.68 -20.82 5.32
CA PRO A 47 3.96 -21.40 6.62
C PRO A 47 2.92 -20.92 7.65
N GLY A 48 2.30 -21.89 8.32
CA GLY A 48 1.55 -21.79 9.59
C GLY A 48 0.97 -20.43 10.03
N ARG A 49 -0.37 -20.42 10.14
CA ARG A 49 -1.27 -19.42 10.77
C ARG A 49 -1.62 -18.20 9.89
N THR A 50 -2.80 -18.25 9.27
CA THR A 50 -4.05 -17.57 9.71
C THR A 50 -5.10 -17.76 8.61
N VAL A 51 -5.92 -18.81 8.70
CA VAL A 51 -6.96 -19.12 7.68
C VAL A 51 -8.38 -18.82 8.19
N GLU A 52 -8.55 -18.13 9.32
CA GLU A 52 -9.86 -17.58 9.70
C GLU A 52 -10.14 -16.19 9.09
N GLU A 53 -9.13 -15.48 8.57
CA GLU A 53 -9.30 -14.10 8.05
C GLU A 53 -9.43 -14.03 6.51
N ALA A 54 -9.53 -15.14 5.79
CA ALA A 54 -9.62 -15.13 4.32
C ALA A 54 -11.05 -15.21 3.77
N ALA A 55 -12.03 -15.57 4.61
CA ALA A 55 -13.45 -15.58 4.22
C ALA A 55 -14.15 -14.22 4.44
N ALA A 56 -13.53 -13.28 5.17
CA ALA A 56 -13.99 -11.89 5.29
C ALA A 56 -13.44 -10.97 4.18
N ALA A 57 -12.41 -11.42 3.44
CA ALA A 57 -11.72 -10.61 2.43
C ALA A 57 -12.41 -10.55 1.05
N THR A 58 -13.50 -11.30 0.83
CA THR A 58 -14.28 -11.26 -0.43
C THR A 58 -15.44 -10.25 -0.40
N SER A 59 -15.58 -9.46 0.67
CA SER A 59 -16.52 -8.33 0.74
C SER A 59 -15.84 -6.95 0.74
N SER A 60 -14.51 -6.89 0.65
CA SER A 60 -13.75 -5.63 0.75
C SER A 60 -13.25 -5.10 -0.60
N SER A 61 -13.81 -5.59 -1.71
CA SER A 61 -13.63 -4.99 -3.04
C SER A 61 -14.93 -4.31 -3.48
N SER A 62 -15.38 -3.32 -2.70
CA SER A 62 -16.27 -2.21 -3.11
C SER A 62 -16.76 -1.43 -1.87
N SER A 63 -15.84 -0.72 -1.23
CA SER A 63 -16.21 0.39 -0.33
C SER A 63 -15.47 1.65 -0.73
N SER A 64 -15.82 2.16 -1.92
CA SER A 64 -16.01 3.60 -2.05
C SER A 64 -17.17 4.01 -1.13
N SER A 65 -16.86 4.24 0.15
CA SER A 65 -17.81 4.76 1.11
C SER A 65 -17.25 6.05 1.69
N SER A 66 -17.57 7.15 1.01
CA SER A 66 -17.74 8.47 1.61
C SER A 66 -18.88 8.41 2.64
N SER A 67 -18.60 7.85 3.82
CA SER A 67 -19.49 7.88 4.96
C SER A 67 -18.76 8.56 6.11
N SER A 68 -19.01 9.86 6.25
CA SER A 68 -18.71 10.67 7.42
C SER A 68 -19.47 10.12 8.64
N SER A 69 -18.84 9.16 9.31
CA SER A 69 -19.11 8.84 10.70
C SER A 69 -17.86 9.25 11.46
N ALA A 70 -17.99 10.16 12.43
CA ALA A 70 -16.89 10.51 13.34
C ALA A 70 -16.30 9.21 13.92
N GLY A 71 -15.02 8.97 13.65
CA GLY A 71 -14.32 7.72 13.91
C GLY A 71 -12.84 7.90 13.63
N THR A 72 -12.02 7.00 14.16
CA THR A 72 -10.56 7.09 14.04
C THR A 72 -10.12 6.94 12.58
N VAL A 73 -9.22 7.81 12.13
CA VAL A 73 -8.51 7.68 10.84
C VAL A 73 -7.10 7.17 11.12
N THR A 74 -6.74 6.03 10.51
CA THR A 74 -5.42 5.39 10.63
C THR A 74 -4.66 5.47 9.30
N LEU A 75 -3.41 5.93 9.35
CA LEU A 75 -2.51 6.08 8.21
C LEU A 75 -1.20 5.32 8.43
N ASP A 76 -1.04 4.21 7.72
CA ASP A 76 0.25 3.53 7.61
C ASP A 76 1.08 4.11 6.45
N MET A 77 2.31 4.52 6.75
CA MET A 77 3.27 5.15 5.85
C MET A 77 4.67 4.49 6.02
N PRO A 78 5.13 3.68 5.06
CA PRO A 78 6.49 3.16 5.11
C PRO A 78 7.50 4.30 4.91
N PHE A 79 8.63 4.23 5.61
CA PHE A 79 9.70 5.21 5.49
C PHE A 79 11.07 4.54 5.37
N ASP A 80 12.01 5.27 4.78
CA ASP A 80 13.40 4.86 4.59
C ASP A 80 14.30 6.08 4.65
N THR A 81 15.07 6.23 5.72
CA THR A 81 16.02 7.34 5.88
C THR A 81 17.38 7.05 5.23
N GLY A 82 17.61 5.86 4.67
CA GLY A 82 18.89 5.46 4.05
C GLY A 82 20.00 5.05 5.02
N GLY A 83 19.89 5.42 6.30
CA GLY A 83 20.85 5.06 7.36
C GLY A 83 20.72 3.62 7.88
N GLN A 84 21.66 3.22 8.75
CA GLN A 84 21.61 1.93 9.42
C GLN A 84 20.33 1.81 10.26
N ASN A 85 19.57 0.74 10.06
CA ASN A 85 18.27 0.54 10.70
C ASN A 85 17.24 1.67 10.40
N GLY A 86 17.42 2.41 9.29
CA GLY A 86 16.62 3.58 8.92
C GLY A 86 15.29 3.29 8.23
N LYS A 87 14.85 2.04 8.19
CA LYS A 87 13.61 1.60 7.53
C LYS A 87 12.56 1.24 8.56
N GLY A 88 11.30 1.52 8.24
CA GLY A 88 10.19 1.18 9.11
C GLY A 88 8.83 1.61 8.55
N VAL A 89 7.83 1.59 9.40
CA VAL A 89 6.48 2.10 9.14
C VAL A 89 6.11 3.08 10.23
N VAL A 90 5.60 4.23 9.84
CA VAL A 90 4.85 5.14 10.71
C VAL A 90 3.38 4.79 10.59
N ARG A 91 2.72 4.57 11.72
CA ARG A 91 1.25 4.52 11.84
C ARG A 91 0.79 5.78 12.55
N LEU A 92 -0.08 6.56 11.92
CA LEU A 92 -0.70 7.72 12.53
C LEU A 92 -2.19 7.47 12.73
N ASP A 93 -2.68 7.64 13.95
CA ASP A 93 -4.09 7.60 14.30
C ASP A 93 -4.56 9.02 14.65
N ILE A 94 -5.72 9.41 14.14
CA ILE A 94 -6.38 10.68 14.45
C ILE A 94 -7.79 10.35 14.90
N ASP A 95 -8.17 10.76 16.11
CA ASP A 95 -9.46 10.45 16.72
C ASP A 95 -10.13 11.72 17.28
N PRO A 96 -11.40 12.01 16.97
CA PRO A 96 -12.33 11.26 16.11
C PRO A 96 -12.28 11.69 14.63
N ALA A 97 -11.13 12.20 14.17
CA ALA A 97 -10.88 12.70 12.81
C ALA A 97 -11.96 13.67 12.31
N ARG A 98 -12.26 14.70 13.09
CA ARG A 98 -13.31 15.69 12.79
C ARG A 98 -12.78 17.13 12.79
N VAL A 99 -13.63 18.05 12.37
CA VAL A 99 -13.37 19.50 12.53
C VAL A 99 -13.29 19.89 14.01
N GLY A 100 -12.29 20.70 14.36
CA GLY A 100 -11.96 21.12 15.71
C GLY A 100 -10.87 20.23 16.33
N GLY A 101 -10.88 20.12 17.66
CA GLY A 101 -9.91 19.34 18.42
C GLY A 101 -10.01 17.83 18.21
N ASN A 102 -8.85 17.22 17.97
CA ASN A 102 -8.61 15.79 17.84
C ASN A 102 -7.46 15.36 18.75
N GLU A 103 -7.40 14.06 19.04
CA GLU A 103 -6.22 13.39 19.58
C GLU A 103 -5.47 12.69 18.45
N MET A 104 -4.14 12.70 18.52
CA MET A 104 -3.27 12.10 17.53
C MET A 104 -2.28 11.16 18.22
N HIS A 105 -2.20 9.91 17.75
CA HIS A 105 -1.18 8.96 18.16
C HIS A 105 -0.30 8.62 16.96
N LEU A 106 1.01 8.55 17.17
CA LEU A 106 1.97 8.16 16.16
C LEU A 106 2.82 7.01 16.69
N TYR A 107 2.85 5.92 15.95
CA TYR A 107 3.70 4.77 16.24
C TYR A 107 4.75 4.61 15.17
N VAL A 108 6.01 4.40 15.56
CA VAL A 108 7.11 4.07 14.65
C VAL A 108 7.51 2.63 14.91
N GLN A 109 7.48 1.81 13.85
CA GLN A 109 7.77 0.39 13.93
C GLN A 109 8.85 0.01 12.92
N ARG A 110 9.67 -0.97 13.30
CA ARG A 110 10.61 -1.64 12.40
C ARG A 110 9.86 -2.54 11.40
N PRO A 111 10.51 -3.00 10.32
CA PRO A 111 9.91 -3.95 9.39
C PRO A 111 9.51 -5.28 10.02
N ASP A 112 10.08 -5.65 11.18
CA ASP A 112 9.71 -6.83 11.97
C ASP A 112 8.55 -6.58 12.95
N GLY A 113 7.91 -5.41 12.88
CA GLY A 113 6.78 -5.01 13.71
C GLY A 113 7.15 -4.54 15.12
N LYS A 114 8.43 -4.55 15.51
CA LYS A 114 8.84 -4.05 16.82
C LYS A 114 8.81 -2.54 16.87
N ALA A 115 8.46 -1.98 18.03
CA ALA A 115 8.56 -0.56 18.28
C ALA A 115 9.99 -0.05 18.00
N PHE A 116 10.08 1.08 17.30
CA PHE A 116 11.33 1.72 16.95
C PHE A 116 11.36 3.12 17.56
N ASP A 117 12.15 3.28 18.62
CA ASP A 117 12.38 4.59 19.20
C ASP A 117 13.33 5.40 18.30
N VAL A 118 12.85 6.55 17.84
CA VAL A 118 13.57 7.43 16.93
C VAL A 118 13.82 8.78 17.61
N PRO A 119 14.95 9.45 17.33
CA PRO A 119 15.26 10.73 17.96
C PRO A 119 14.20 11.84 17.80
N GLU A 120 13.48 11.89 16.69
CA GLU A 120 12.46 12.92 16.47
C GLU A 120 11.42 12.48 15.43
N VAL A 121 10.17 12.87 15.67
CA VAL A 121 9.10 12.89 14.68
C VAL A 121 8.46 14.27 14.60
N LYS A 122 8.07 14.70 13.40
CA LYS A 122 7.25 15.91 13.19
C LYS A 122 6.08 15.57 12.28
N VAL A 123 4.93 16.15 12.55
CA VAL A 123 3.72 15.98 11.74
C VAL A 123 3.27 17.33 11.22
N ALA A 124 2.74 17.39 10.00
CA ALA A 124 2.12 18.59 9.47
C ALA A 124 0.90 18.25 8.60
N PHE A 125 -0.16 19.04 8.76
CA PHE A 125 -1.40 18.91 7.99
C PHE A 125 -1.54 20.04 6.97
N THR A 126 -1.81 19.70 5.70
CA THR A 126 -2.03 20.67 4.63
C THR A 126 -3.32 20.36 3.88
N LEU A 127 -4.20 21.34 3.71
CA LEU A 127 -5.40 21.23 2.86
C LEU A 127 -5.21 22.10 1.62
N THR A 128 -4.60 21.51 0.59
CA THR A 128 -4.23 22.20 -0.66
C THR A 128 -5.45 22.83 -1.35
N ALA A 129 -6.60 22.14 -1.33
CA ALA A 129 -7.83 22.63 -1.96
C ALA A 129 -8.34 23.96 -1.37
N LYS A 130 -7.87 24.34 -0.18
CA LYS A 130 -8.25 25.57 0.54
C LYS A 130 -7.06 26.43 0.90
N SER A 131 -5.86 26.10 0.42
CA SER A 131 -4.61 26.81 0.75
C SER A 131 -4.37 26.94 2.26
N ILE A 132 -4.73 25.91 3.04
CA ILE A 132 -4.47 25.89 4.49
C ILE A 132 -3.25 25.02 4.76
N GLY A 133 -2.37 25.52 5.63
CA GLY A 133 -1.21 24.79 6.13
C GLY A 133 0.09 25.18 5.44
N PRO A 134 1.20 24.51 5.80
CA PRO A 134 1.25 23.37 6.73
C PRO A 134 0.91 23.78 8.17
N LEU A 135 0.06 23.00 8.84
CA LEU A 135 -0.26 23.13 10.26
C LEU A 135 0.62 22.14 11.03
N PRO A 136 1.73 22.60 11.66
CA PRO A 136 2.66 21.70 12.33
C PRO A 136 2.07 21.19 13.65
N VAL A 137 2.32 19.92 13.93
CA VAL A 137 2.05 19.26 15.20
C VAL A 137 3.36 18.61 15.66
N ALA A 138 3.79 18.98 16.86
CA ALA A 138 4.95 18.40 17.53
C ALA A 138 4.42 17.50 18.66
N PRO A 139 4.28 16.18 18.42
CA PRO A 139 3.75 15.29 19.44
C PRO A 139 4.79 14.99 20.53
N ASP A 140 4.30 14.81 21.75
CA ASP A 140 5.12 14.42 22.90
C ASP A 140 5.52 12.95 22.80
N HIS A 141 6.75 12.63 23.18
CA HIS A 141 7.22 11.25 23.28
C HIS A 141 6.63 10.60 24.54
N ILE A 142 5.85 9.53 24.36
CA ILE A 142 5.14 8.85 25.45
C ILE A 142 5.93 7.64 25.94
N THR A 143 6.33 6.78 25.02
CA THR A 143 7.13 5.58 25.27
C THR A 143 7.81 5.14 23.98
N THR A 144 8.70 4.16 24.06
CA THR A 144 9.44 3.60 22.92
C THR A 144 8.54 3.41 21.70
N GLY A 145 8.83 4.18 20.64
CA GLY A 145 8.13 4.09 19.37
C GLY A 145 6.70 4.64 19.38
N HIS A 146 6.29 5.41 20.39
CA HIS A 146 4.96 6.01 20.51
C HIS A 146 5.02 7.48 20.94
N TRP A 147 4.39 8.33 20.14
CA TRP A 147 4.18 9.75 20.40
C TRP A 147 2.69 10.07 20.40
N ALA A 148 2.29 11.10 21.15
CA ALA A 148 0.92 11.57 21.15
C ALA A 148 0.83 13.11 21.18
N ALA A 149 -0.22 13.65 20.58
CA ALA A 149 -0.59 15.06 20.71
C ALA A 149 -2.09 15.16 21.01
N SER A 150 -2.43 15.95 22.02
CA SER A 150 -3.81 16.32 22.31
C SER A 150 -4.12 17.70 21.72
N GLY A 151 -5.40 17.97 21.42
CA GLY A 151 -5.82 19.27 20.92
C GLY A 151 -5.30 19.60 19.51
N VAL A 152 -5.15 18.57 18.66
CA VAL A 152 -4.82 18.78 17.24
C VAL A 152 -6.04 19.40 16.56
N GLU A 153 -5.92 20.69 16.23
CA GLU A 153 -7.01 21.47 15.63
C GLU A 153 -7.05 21.30 14.10
N ILE A 154 -8.16 20.74 13.61
CA ILE A 154 -8.45 20.65 12.17
C ILE A 154 -9.53 21.69 11.84
N PRO A 155 -9.19 22.80 11.16
CA PRO A 155 -10.10 23.94 11.04
C PRO A 155 -11.31 23.68 10.14
N MET A 156 -11.20 22.75 9.19
CA MET A 156 -12.26 22.45 8.21
C MET A 156 -12.17 21.00 7.72
N ALA A 157 -13.31 20.46 7.27
CA ALA A 157 -13.38 19.15 6.65
C ALA A 157 -12.73 19.16 5.26
N GLY A 158 -12.12 18.05 4.86
CA GLY A 158 -11.51 17.90 3.54
C GLY A 158 -10.54 16.73 3.43
N ASP A 159 -9.94 16.61 2.25
CA ASP A 159 -8.84 15.69 1.99
C ASP A 159 -7.50 16.36 2.36
N TRP A 160 -7.03 16.06 3.57
CA TRP A 160 -5.81 16.62 4.14
C TRP A 160 -4.60 15.80 3.72
N GLN A 161 -3.57 16.46 3.21
CA GLN A 161 -2.24 15.88 3.10
C GLN A 161 -1.57 15.90 4.48
N VAL A 162 -1.26 14.72 4.99
CA VAL A 162 -0.52 14.50 6.22
C VAL A 162 0.93 14.22 5.84
N ALA A 163 1.84 15.07 6.31
CA ALA A 163 3.27 14.88 6.17
C ALA A 163 3.87 14.46 7.52
N VAL A 164 4.58 13.33 7.54
CA VAL A 164 5.31 12.87 8.71
C VAL A 164 6.79 12.84 8.40
N THR A 165 7.55 13.58 9.16
CA THR A 165 9.00 13.59 9.14
C THR A 165 9.52 12.68 10.23
N VAL A 166 10.36 11.72 9.86
CA VAL A 166 11.01 10.77 10.76
C VAL A 166 12.51 10.98 10.69
N ARG A 167 13.13 11.27 11.84
CA ARG A 167 14.59 11.39 11.97
C ARG A 167 15.13 10.22 12.76
N THR A 168 16.02 9.43 12.16
CA THR A 168 16.61 8.22 12.78
C THR A 168 18.03 8.44 13.29
N SER A 169 18.73 9.49 12.83
CA SER A 169 20.04 9.91 13.32
C SER A 169 20.20 11.44 13.25
N ASP A 170 21.38 11.97 13.54
CA ASP A 170 21.65 13.42 13.40
C ASP A 170 21.68 13.89 11.94
N ILE A 171 21.85 12.96 11.00
CA ILE A 171 21.95 13.25 9.56
C ILE A 171 20.88 12.54 8.70
N ASP A 172 20.24 11.50 9.25
CA ASP A 172 19.29 10.67 8.51
C ASP A 172 17.85 11.04 8.88
N GLN A 173 17.13 11.61 7.90
CA GLN A 173 15.74 12.02 8.05
C GLN A 173 14.99 11.87 6.73
N VAL A 174 13.71 11.53 6.78
CA VAL A 174 12.82 11.49 5.62
C VAL A 174 11.46 12.06 5.97
N THR A 175 10.80 12.70 5.01
CA THR A 175 9.39 13.09 5.11
C THR A 175 8.57 12.22 4.17
N VAL A 176 7.57 11.55 4.71
CA VAL A 176 6.59 10.75 3.98
C VAL A 176 5.24 11.43 4.04
N THR A 177 4.44 11.31 2.99
CA THR A 177 3.14 11.99 2.87
C THR A 177 2.04 11.03 2.50
N LYS A 178 0.85 11.21 3.09
CA LYS A 178 -0.36 10.48 2.72
C LYS A 178 -1.59 11.38 2.86
N ASN A 179 -2.54 11.21 1.96
CA ASN A 179 -3.81 11.93 2.00
C ASN A 179 -4.81 11.20 2.90
N ALA A 180 -5.66 11.98 3.58
CA ALA A 180 -6.67 11.47 4.50
C ALA A 180 -7.90 12.39 4.51
N GLN A 181 -9.08 11.78 4.37
CA GLN A 181 -10.34 12.49 4.58
C GLN A 181 -10.56 12.69 6.08
N ILE A 182 -10.72 13.95 6.50
CA ILE A 182 -11.00 14.35 7.89
C ILE A 182 -12.20 15.30 7.88
N GLY A 183 -13.14 15.13 8.84
CA GLY A 183 -14.31 16.01 9.00
C GLY A 183 -15.56 15.58 8.26
#